data_AF-A0AAP2UXR7-F1
#
_entry.id   AF-A0AAP2UXR7-F1
#
_cell.length_a   1.000
_cell.length_b   1.000
_cell.length_c   1.000
_cell.angle_alpha   90.00
_cell.angle_beta   90.00
_cell.angle_gamma   90.00
#
_symmetry.space_group_name_H-M   'P 1'
#
loop_
_entity.id
_entity.type
_entity.pdbx_description
1 polymer ?
#
loop_
_entity_poly.entity_id
_entity_poly.type
_entity_poly.pdbx_seq_one_letter_code
_entity_poly.pdbx_strand_id
1 'polypeptide(L)'
;MAKLTTEELLEQFAGLTLVELSEFVKAFEEKFDVTAAAPVAVAGAAGGAAAEEVEEKDSFDVILEAAGDKKIQVIKTVRELTSLGLGEAKAVVDGAPKAVLEGANKETADKAKEALEAAGATVTLK
;
A
#
# COMPACT_ATOMS: atom_id res chain seq x y z
N MET A 1 -7.73 14.53 28.65
CA MET A 1 -7.69 13.09 28.33
C MET A 1 -6.27 12.80 27.88
N ALA A 2 -5.52 12.01 28.65
CA ALA A 2 -4.12 11.71 28.32
C ALA A 2 -4.05 11.10 26.91
N LYS A 3 -3.46 11.82 25.96
CA LYS A 3 -3.16 11.28 24.65
C LYS A 3 -1.85 10.50 24.83
N LEU A 4 -1.94 9.18 24.80
CA LEU A 4 -0.76 8.35 24.51
C LEU A 4 -0.15 8.87 23.21
N THR A 5 1.15 9.09 23.20
CA THR A 5 1.84 9.48 21.98
C THR A 5 1.85 8.29 21.01
N THR A 6 2.06 8.57 19.74
CA THR A 6 2.15 7.50 18.72
C THR A 6 3.24 6.49 19.07
N GLU A 7 4.35 6.94 19.66
CA GLU A 7 5.47 6.11 20.08
C GLU A 7 5.07 5.18 21.24
N GLU A 8 4.34 5.68 22.24
CA GLU A 8 3.85 4.88 23.37
C GLU A 8 2.81 3.83 22.92
N LEU A 9 2.01 4.13 21.90
CA LEU A 9 1.10 3.17 21.27
C LEU A 9 1.85 2.09 20.49
N LEU A 10 2.91 2.46 19.77
CA LEU A 10 3.74 1.53 19.01
C LEU A 10 4.49 0.56 19.92
N GLU A 11 4.98 1.01 21.08
CA GLU A 11 5.61 0.13 22.07
C GLU A 11 4.62 -0.90 22.64
N GLN A 12 3.36 -0.51 22.84
CA GLN A 12 2.30 -1.42 23.26
C GLN A 12 2.00 -2.48 22.18
N PHE A 13 1.99 -2.08 20.90
CA PHE A 13 1.79 -3.02 19.79
C PHE A 13 2.99 -3.95 19.56
N ALA A 14 4.21 -3.49 19.82
CA ALA A 14 5.42 -4.32 19.71
C ALA A 14 5.46 -5.47 20.73
N GLY A 15 4.72 -5.35 21.84
CA GLY A 15 4.57 -6.39 22.85
C GLY A 15 3.50 -7.45 22.54
N LEU A 16 2.66 -7.22 21.52
CA LEU A 16 1.60 -8.16 21.13
C LEU A 16 2.11 -9.23 20.17
N THR A 17 1.57 -10.44 20.30
CA THR A 17 1.74 -11.47 19.29
C THR A 17 0.92 -11.16 18.04
N LEU A 18 1.28 -11.77 16.91
CA LEU A 18 0.56 -11.57 15.64
C LEU A 18 -0.94 -11.89 15.73
N VAL A 19 -1.32 -12.84 16.59
CA VAL A 19 -2.72 -13.20 16.83
C VAL A 19 -3.45 -12.08 17.57
N GLU A 20 -2.84 -11.55 18.63
CA GLU A 20 -3.43 -10.45 19.43
C GLU A 20 -3.52 -9.15 18.64
N LEU A 21 -2.55 -8.88 17.76
CA LEU A 21 -2.61 -7.76 16.81
C LEU A 21 -3.78 -7.91 15.82
N SER A 22 -4.02 -9.12 15.31
CA SER A 22 -5.18 -9.40 14.43
C SER A 22 -6.52 -9.21 15.15
N GLU A 23 -6.61 -9.65 16.41
CA GLU A 23 -7.79 -9.44 17.25
C GLU A 23 -8.01 -7.95 17.55
N PHE A 24 -6.93 -7.20 17.80
CA PHE A 24 -6.99 -5.75 18.01
C PHE A 24 -7.50 -5.01 16.76
N VAL A 25 -7.03 -5.37 15.56
CA VAL A 25 -7.50 -4.78 14.30
C VAL A 25 -9.01 -5.00 14.13
N LYS A 26 -9.51 -6.21 14.38
CA LYS A 26 -10.95 -6.50 14.30
C LYS A 26 -11.76 -5.69 15.31
N ALA A 27 -11.29 -5.61 16.56
CA ALA A 27 -11.95 -4.81 17.59
C ALA A 27 -11.91 -3.30 17.26
N PHE A 28 -10.86 -2.83 16.59
CA PHE A 28 -10.73 -1.46 16.11
C PHE A 28 -11.73 -1.17 14.97
N GLU A 29 -11.84 -2.07 14.00
CA GLU A 29 -12.80 -1.99 12.90
C GLU A 29 -14.25 -1.92 13.41
N GLU A 30 -14.62 -2.79 14.35
CA GLU A 30 -15.95 -2.79 14.97
C GLU A 30 -16.21 -1.53 15.81
N LYS A 31 -15.22 -1.06 16.58
CA LYS A 31 -15.41 0.06 17.51
C LYS A 31 -15.48 1.42 16.81
N PHE A 32 -14.78 1.58 15.70
CA PHE A 32 -14.75 2.82 14.94
C PHE A 32 -15.66 2.78 13.72
N ASP A 33 -16.51 1.75 13.60
CA ASP A 33 -17.34 1.50 12.41
C ASP A 33 -16.52 1.59 11.11
N VAL A 34 -15.24 1.22 11.19
CA VAL A 34 -14.34 1.09 10.04
C VAL A 34 -14.61 -0.28 9.46
N THR A 35 -15.75 -0.38 8.81
CA THR A 35 -16.04 -1.50 7.91
C THR A 35 -15.43 -1.14 6.57
N ALA A 36 -14.70 -2.08 5.95
CA ALA A 36 -14.39 -1.96 4.53
C ALA A 36 -15.71 -1.78 3.80
N ALA A 37 -15.98 -0.56 3.33
CA ALA A 37 -17.27 -0.19 2.75
C ALA A 37 -17.51 -1.01 1.48
N ALA A 38 -18.18 -2.15 1.62
CA ALA A 38 -18.57 -3.00 0.51
C ALA A 38 -19.58 -2.23 -0.37
N PRO A 39 -19.28 -1.96 -1.66
CA PRO A 39 -20.29 -1.55 -2.60
C PRO A 39 -21.16 -2.77 -2.91
N VAL A 40 -22.42 -2.64 -2.54
CA VAL A 40 -23.56 -3.41 -3.00
C VAL A 40 -23.48 -3.73 -4.50
N ALA A 41 -23.55 -5.02 -4.86
CA ALA A 41 -23.92 -5.43 -6.21
C ALA A 41 -24.90 -6.61 -6.16
N VAL A 42 -26.12 -6.27 -6.58
CA VAL A 42 -27.27 -7.11 -6.85
C VAL A 42 -27.00 -8.05 -8.03
N ALA A 43 -27.69 -9.18 -8.00
CA ALA A 43 -27.90 -10.17 -9.07
C ALA A 43 -26.69 -11.05 -9.40
N GLY A 44 -26.85 -12.35 -9.67
CA GLY A 44 -28.03 -13.14 -9.95
C GLY A 44 -27.58 -14.59 -10.15
N ALA A 45 -28.56 -15.47 -10.24
CA ALA A 45 -28.44 -16.92 -10.19
C ALA A 45 -27.47 -17.58 -11.19
N ALA A 46 -27.10 -18.80 -10.78
CA ALA A 46 -26.83 -20.01 -11.57
C ALA A 46 -25.38 -20.40 -11.84
N GLY A 47 -25.08 -21.65 -11.43
CA GLY A 47 -24.06 -22.49 -12.06
C GLY A 47 -22.81 -22.70 -11.22
N GLY A 48 -22.81 -23.78 -10.44
CA GLY A 48 -21.64 -24.19 -9.68
C GLY A 48 -20.48 -24.67 -10.56
N ALA A 49 -19.28 -24.25 -10.17
CA ALA A 49 -18.10 -25.07 -10.01
C ALA A 49 -17.17 -24.25 -9.10
N ALA A 50 -16.63 -24.88 -8.07
CA ALA A 50 -15.81 -24.25 -7.04
C ALA A 50 -14.78 -23.29 -7.67
N ALA A 51 -15.01 -22.00 -7.44
CA ALA A 51 -14.02 -20.97 -7.67
C ALA A 51 -12.89 -21.24 -6.68
N GLU A 52 -11.73 -21.63 -7.19
CA GLU A 52 -10.48 -21.34 -6.48
C GLU A 52 -10.50 -19.84 -6.20
N GLU A 53 -10.58 -19.52 -4.91
CA GLU A 53 -10.51 -18.18 -4.35
C GLU A 53 -9.26 -17.51 -4.89
N VAL A 54 -9.43 -16.77 -5.99
CA VAL A 54 -8.59 -15.63 -6.29
C VAL A 54 -8.81 -14.71 -5.10
N GLU A 55 -7.89 -14.72 -4.13
CA GLU A 55 -7.73 -13.62 -3.18
C GLU A 55 -7.79 -12.33 -4.01
N GLU A 56 -8.89 -11.59 -3.92
CA GLU A 56 -9.02 -10.28 -4.55
C GLU A 56 -7.91 -9.41 -3.93
N LYS A 57 -6.81 -9.21 -4.68
CA LYS A 57 -5.72 -8.32 -4.28
C LYS A 57 -6.27 -6.90 -4.16
N ASP A 58 -6.67 -6.52 -2.96
CA ASP A 58 -6.96 -5.12 -2.57
C ASP A 58 -5.68 -4.30 -2.31
N SER A 59 -4.52 -4.94 -2.46
CA SER A 59 -3.18 -4.42 -2.22
C SER A 59 -2.33 -4.60 -3.47
N PHE A 60 -1.88 -3.47 -4.03
CA PHE A 60 -0.99 -3.39 -5.17
C PHE A 60 0.37 -2.87 -4.73
N ASP A 61 1.41 -3.58 -5.16
CA ASP A 61 2.78 -3.13 -4.99
C ASP A 61 3.18 -2.32 -6.22
N VAL A 62 3.56 -1.06 -6.01
CA VAL A 62 4.04 -0.16 -7.03
C VAL A 62 5.54 -0.39 -7.20
N ILE A 63 5.93 -1.17 -8.21
CA ILE A 63 7.32 -1.50 -8.49
C ILE A 63 7.90 -0.55 -9.54
N LEU A 64 8.95 0.17 -9.16
CA LEU A 64 9.77 0.93 -10.10
C LEU A 64 10.70 -0.03 -10.84
N GLU A 65 10.46 -0.25 -12.13
CA GLU A 65 11.31 -1.11 -12.98
C GLU A 65 12.53 -0.38 -13.50
N ALA A 66 12.37 0.89 -13.89
CA ALA A 66 13.45 1.73 -14.38
C ALA A 66 13.16 3.20 -14.15
N ALA A 67 14.19 3.98 -13.85
CA ALA A 67 14.08 5.42 -13.62
C ALA A 67 14.18 6.26 -14.91
N GLY A 68 14.52 5.64 -16.03
CA GLY A 68 14.77 6.31 -17.31
C GLY A 68 15.86 7.39 -17.24
N ASP A 69 15.83 8.29 -18.23
CA ASP A 69 16.82 9.37 -18.38
C ASP A 69 16.59 10.53 -17.39
N LYS A 70 15.38 10.63 -16.82
CA LYS A 70 14.94 11.73 -15.95
C LYS A 70 15.07 11.38 -14.46
N LYS A 71 16.17 10.70 -14.10
CA LYS A 71 16.40 10.12 -12.76
C LYS A 71 16.17 11.09 -11.59
N ILE A 72 16.53 12.37 -11.75
CA ILE A 72 16.31 13.40 -10.72
C ILE A 72 14.82 13.69 -10.50
N GLN A 73 14.00 13.70 -11.57
CA GLN A 73 12.56 13.90 -11.46
C GLN A 73 11.91 12.69 -10.78
N VAL A 74 12.30 11.47 -11.16
CA VAL A 74 11.81 10.25 -10.52
C VAL A 74 12.16 10.20 -9.03
N ILE A 75 13.39 10.59 -8.63
CA ILE A 75 13.77 10.67 -7.21
C ILE A 75 12.89 11.67 -6.45
N LYS A 76 12.52 12.81 -7.05
CA LYS A 76 11.62 13.77 -6.41
C LYS A 76 10.24 13.17 -6.19
N THR A 77 9.68 12.53 -7.21
CA THR A 77 8.37 11.87 -7.13
C THR A 77 8.36 10.73 -6.12
N VAL A 78 9.42 9.89 -6.08
CA VAL A 78 9.55 8.84 -5.05
C VAL A 78 9.56 9.45 -3.64
N ARG A 79 10.27 10.56 -3.42
CA ARG A 79 10.27 11.25 -2.12
C ARG A 79 8.91 11.82 -1.75
N GLU A 80 8.16 12.34 -2.73
CA GLU A 80 6.81 12.85 -2.50
C GLU A 80 5.82 11.72 -2.14
N LEU A 81 5.96 10.56 -2.77
CA LEU A 81 5.09 9.40 -2.54
C LEU A 81 5.40 8.66 -1.22
N THR A 82 6.68 8.62 -0.82
CA THR A 82 7.14 7.77 0.30
C THR A 82 7.65 8.55 1.51
N SER A 83 7.83 9.88 1.37
CA SER A 83 8.46 10.75 2.37
C SER A 83 9.89 10.36 2.79
N LEU A 84 10.57 9.51 2.01
CA LEU A 84 11.94 9.08 2.26
C LEU A 84 12.97 10.22 2.11
N GLY A 85 14.10 10.08 2.79
CA GLY A 85 15.26 10.95 2.65
C GLY A 85 15.88 10.86 1.26
N LEU A 86 16.71 11.86 0.89
CA LEU A 86 17.34 11.91 -0.45
C LEU A 86 18.21 10.68 -0.75
N GLY A 87 18.92 10.17 0.25
CA GLY A 87 19.75 8.97 0.11
C GLY A 87 18.94 7.69 -0.10
N GLU A 88 17.84 7.53 0.63
CA GLU A 88 16.95 6.36 0.57
C GLU A 88 16.18 6.34 -0.76
N ALA A 89 15.61 7.47 -1.16
CA ALA A 89 14.94 7.59 -2.46
C ALA A 89 15.90 7.35 -3.62
N LYS A 90 17.14 7.84 -3.53
CA LYS A 90 18.18 7.52 -4.50
C LYS A 90 18.49 6.02 -4.54
N ALA A 91 18.58 5.37 -3.39
CA ALA A 91 18.80 3.92 -3.32
C ALA A 91 17.63 3.11 -3.90
N VAL A 92 16.39 3.57 -3.75
CA VAL A 92 15.21 2.96 -4.40
C VAL A 92 15.29 3.10 -5.91
N VAL A 93 15.60 4.29 -6.41
CA VAL A 93 15.64 4.59 -7.85
C VAL A 93 16.85 3.96 -8.55
N ASP A 94 18.01 3.87 -7.88
CA ASP A 94 19.20 3.19 -8.39
C ASP A 94 19.11 1.66 -8.28
N GLY A 95 18.30 1.15 -7.36
CA GLY A 95 18.12 -0.27 -7.08
C GLY A 95 17.00 -0.94 -7.87
N ALA A 96 16.48 -0.30 -8.93
CA ALA A 96 15.40 -0.85 -9.74
C ALA A 96 15.82 -2.19 -10.42
N PRO A 97 14.94 -3.22 -10.49
CA PRO A 97 13.53 -3.19 -10.11
C PRO A 97 13.30 -3.28 -8.59
N LYS A 98 12.56 -2.31 -8.02
CA LYS A 98 12.30 -2.23 -6.56
C LYS A 98 10.95 -1.60 -6.24
N ALA A 99 10.31 -2.06 -5.17
CA ALA A 99 9.04 -1.50 -4.68
C ALA A 99 9.23 -0.06 -4.17
N VAL A 100 8.32 0.82 -4.58
CA VAL A 100 8.19 2.21 -4.13
C VAL A 100 7.08 2.32 -3.09
N LEU A 101 5.97 1.62 -3.32
CA LEU A 101 4.87 1.47 -2.37
C LEU A 101 4.49 0.00 -2.33
N GLU A 102 4.27 -0.54 -1.15
CA GLU A 102 3.76 -1.89 -0.94
C GLU A 102 2.40 -1.77 -0.26
N GLY A 103 1.45 -2.64 -0.60
CA GLY A 103 0.16 -2.60 0.10
C GLY A 103 -0.79 -1.47 -0.33
N ALA A 104 -0.53 -0.79 -1.45
CA ALA A 104 -1.33 0.38 -1.84
C ALA A 104 -2.67 -0.05 -2.43
N ASN A 105 -3.76 0.63 -2.06
CA ASN A 105 -5.04 0.42 -2.74
C ASN A 105 -4.94 0.79 -4.23
N LYS A 106 -5.87 0.31 -5.04
CA LYS A 106 -5.86 0.52 -6.50
C LYS A 106 -5.76 2.00 -6.89
N GLU A 107 -6.50 2.89 -6.23
CA GLU A 107 -6.49 4.32 -6.56
C GLU A 107 -5.13 4.98 -6.26
N THR A 108 -4.52 4.63 -5.13
CA THR A 108 -3.19 5.11 -4.72
C THR A 108 -2.11 4.52 -5.63
N ALA A 109 -2.21 3.24 -5.97
CA ALA A 109 -1.28 2.56 -6.84
C ALA A 109 -1.32 3.12 -8.28
N ASP A 110 -2.51 3.35 -8.81
CA ASP A 110 -2.72 3.96 -10.13
C ASP A 110 -2.19 5.40 -10.15
N LYS A 111 -2.50 6.22 -9.13
CA LYS A 111 -1.96 7.58 -9.00
C LYS A 111 -0.43 7.61 -8.87
N ALA A 112 0.15 6.70 -8.10
CA ALA A 112 1.59 6.59 -7.94
C ALA A 112 2.27 6.17 -9.25
N LYS A 113 1.68 5.22 -9.97
CA LYS A 113 2.14 4.81 -11.31
C LYS A 113 2.10 5.97 -12.28
N GLU A 114 0.97 6.68 -12.40
CA GLU A 114 0.85 7.84 -13.29
C GLU A 114 1.87 8.93 -12.96
N ALA A 115 2.06 9.25 -11.68
CA ALA A 115 3.03 10.26 -11.25
C ALA A 115 4.48 9.87 -11.60
N LEU A 116 4.84 8.60 -11.39
CA LEU A 116 6.18 8.09 -11.69
C LEU A 116 6.42 7.99 -13.21
N GLU A 117 5.44 7.53 -13.99
CA GLU A 117 5.53 7.48 -15.46
C GLU A 117 5.62 8.88 -16.06
N ALA A 118 4.84 9.85 -15.54
CA ALA A 118 4.95 11.26 -15.93
C ALA A 118 6.34 11.86 -15.62
N ALA A 119 6.99 11.39 -14.55
CA ALA A 119 8.36 11.74 -14.20
C ALA A 119 9.42 11.04 -15.08
N GLY A 120 9.02 10.10 -15.94
CA GLY A 120 9.89 9.39 -16.88
C GLY A 120 10.36 8.02 -16.41
N ALA A 121 9.73 7.44 -15.39
CA ALA A 121 9.99 6.08 -14.95
C ALA A 121 9.14 5.05 -15.68
N THR A 122 9.53 3.78 -15.57
CA THR A 122 8.72 2.61 -15.92
C THR A 122 8.27 1.93 -14.62
N VAL A 123 6.97 1.73 -14.46
CA VAL A 123 6.37 1.21 -13.23
C VAL A 123 5.38 0.09 -13.53
N THR A 124 5.44 -0.97 -12.72
CA THR A 124 4.52 -2.12 -12.79
C THR A 124 3.77 -2.24 -11.48
N LEU A 125 2.46 -2.48 -11.54
CA LEU A 125 1.64 -2.81 -10.37
C LEU A 125 1.57 -4.32 -10.22
N LYS A 126 1.87 -4.83 -9.02
CA LYS A 126 1.83 -6.26 -8.70
C LYS A 126 0.82 -6.61 -7.64
#